data_AF-A0ABD1G272-F1
#
_entry.id   AF-A0ABD1G272-F1
#
_cell.length_a   1.000
_cell.length_b   1.000
_cell.length_c   1.000
_cell.angle_alpha   90.00
_cell.angle_beta   90.00
_cell.angle_gamma   90.00
#
_symmetry.space_group_name_H-M   'P 1'
#
loop_
_entity.id
_entity.type
_entity.pdbx_description
1 polymer ?
#
loop_
_entity_poly.entity_id
_entity_poly.type
_entity_poly.pdbx_seq_one_letter_code
_entity_poly.pdbx_strand_id
1 'polypeptide(L)'
;MTDAVVSQVVERVAAIIEDRIRYEVNLVRGVDEELLDLSDKLKTIKNVLDDAESRGVKEKSVKGWLKKLENTAYEMDDILDEWNYELLKRETEASAKSKQKIGCSPCLCFKKVSIGVRRDTGKKIESVKAKLDQIFQEKDVYKFDPNSQPRADFVKPQSISMIDKKVYGSDIKMKKNEIVSKLMLDAANIQILSIVGTGGLGKTTLAQLIFNDPQFGEDWLKIWVCVSDPFVEAVVARDIVNSVGEKTIPPDANQLELALQKLRESVSGKKFLLV
;
A
#
# COMPACT_ATOMS: atom_id res chain seq x y z
N MET A 1 -5.21 5.28 -4.72
CA MET A 1 -4.90 3.83 -4.85
C MET A 1 -3.88 3.63 -5.96
N THR A 2 -4.07 4.31 -7.10
CA THR A 2 -3.11 4.36 -8.19
C THR A 2 -1.76 4.92 -7.72
N ASP A 3 -1.74 5.93 -6.85
CA ASP A 3 -0.49 6.46 -6.27
C ASP A 3 0.35 5.43 -5.51
N ALA A 4 -0.28 4.60 -4.67
CA ALA A 4 0.43 3.58 -3.90
C ALA A 4 1.12 2.54 -4.82
N VAL A 5 0.40 2.06 -5.84
CA VAL A 5 0.93 1.08 -6.79
C VAL A 5 2.04 1.69 -7.64
N VAL A 6 1.84 2.92 -8.15
CA VAL A 6 2.86 3.62 -8.94
C VAL A 6 4.11 3.90 -8.10
N SER A 7 3.95 4.31 -6.84
CA SER A 7 5.06 4.54 -5.91
C SER A 7 5.88 3.28 -5.65
N GLN A 8 5.20 2.16 -5.38
CA GLN A 8 5.86 0.86 -5.22
C GLN A 8 6.68 0.48 -6.47
N VAL A 9 6.11 0.64 -7.67
CA VAL A 9 6.82 0.33 -8.92
C VAL A 9 8.03 1.25 -9.11
N VAL A 10 7.91 2.55 -8.83
CA VAL A 10 9.05 3.50 -8.90
C VAL A 10 10.20 3.05 -8.01
N GLU A 11 9.91 2.69 -6.76
CA GLU A 11 10.91 2.24 -5.79
C GLU A 11 11.59 0.94 -6.23
N ARG A 12 10.81 -0.03 -6.72
CA ARG A 12 11.35 -1.30 -7.23
C ARG A 12 12.24 -1.12 -8.45
N VAL A 13 11.83 -0.27 -9.39
CA VAL A 13 12.65 0.07 -10.57
C VAL A 13 13.96 0.72 -10.14
N ALA A 14 13.91 1.66 -9.21
CA ALA A 14 15.11 2.32 -8.67
C ALA A 14 16.07 1.30 -8.02
N ALA A 15 15.56 0.39 -7.21
CA ALA A 15 16.37 -0.66 -6.59
C ALA A 15 17.06 -1.57 -7.63
N ILE A 16 16.34 -1.96 -8.69
CA ILE A 16 16.91 -2.80 -9.76
C ILE A 16 18.00 -2.06 -10.54
N ILE A 17 17.83 -0.76 -10.77
CA ILE A 17 18.85 0.09 -11.40
C ILE A 17 20.09 0.17 -10.51
N GLU A 18 19.92 0.39 -9.19
CA GLU A 18 21.02 0.46 -8.23
C GLU A 18 21.80 -0.85 -8.14
N ASP A 19 21.12 -2.00 -8.05
CA ASP A 19 21.78 -3.31 -7.99
C ASP A 19 22.57 -3.61 -9.27
N ARG A 20 22.05 -3.23 -10.44
CA ARG A 20 22.78 -3.39 -11.70
C ARG A 20 24.03 -2.52 -11.78
N ILE A 21 23.95 -1.27 -11.33
CA ILE A 21 25.12 -0.37 -11.24
C ILE A 21 26.15 -0.95 -10.27
N ARG A 22 25.70 -1.47 -9.13
CA ARG A 22 26.59 -1.99 -8.07
C ARG A 22 27.32 -3.28 -8.47
N TYR A 23 26.66 -4.17 -9.21
CA TYR A 23 27.19 -5.50 -9.50
C TYR A 23 27.64 -5.71 -10.97
N GLU A 24 27.56 -4.69 -11.84
CA GLU A 24 27.82 -4.79 -13.29
C GLU A 24 27.05 -5.93 -13.99
N VAL A 25 25.87 -6.27 -13.46
CA VAL A 25 25.08 -7.42 -13.90
C VAL A 25 24.24 -7.04 -15.14
N ASN A 26 24.89 -7.02 -16.31
CA ASN A 26 24.22 -6.82 -17.60
C ASN A 26 23.59 -8.11 -18.12
N LEU A 27 22.36 -8.38 -17.68
CA LEU A 27 21.61 -9.58 -18.07
C LEU A 27 20.99 -9.43 -19.45
N VAL A 28 20.57 -8.22 -19.83
CA VAL A 28 19.93 -7.94 -21.12
C VAL A 28 20.45 -6.59 -21.62
N ARG A 29 21.02 -6.56 -22.84
CA ARG A 29 21.58 -5.35 -23.45
C ARG A 29 20.44 -4.38 -23.80
N GLY A 30 20.52 -3.11 -23.36
CA GLY A 30 19.55 -2.06 -23.67
C GLY A 30 18.43 -1.87 -22.63
N VAL A 31 18.22 -2.83 -21.72
CA VAL A 31 17.17 -2.74 -20.69
C VAL A 31 17.46 -1.66 -19.66
N ASP A 32 18.72 -1.30 -19.42
CA ASP A 32 19.08 -0.29 -18.41
C ASP A 32 18.58 1.11 -18.81
N GLU A 33 18.73 1.45 -20.09
CA GLU A 33 18.20 2.70 -20.66
C GLU A 33 16.67 2.72 -20.61
N GLU A 34 16.02 1.58 -20.88
CA GLU A 34 14.56 1.46 -20.78
C GLU A 34 14.06 1.58 -19.34
N LEU A 35 14.74 0.98 -18.37
CA LEU A 35 14.38 1.09 -16.95
C LEU A 35 14.59 2.50 -16.41
N LEU A 36 15.67 3.19 -16.81
CA LEU A 36 15.90 4.59 -16.45
C LEU A 36 14.79 5.50 -16.99
N ASP A 37 14.47 5.34 -18.27
CA ASP A 37 13.39 6.09 -18.93
C ASP A 37 12.00 5.82 -18.30
N LEU A 38 11.70 4.55 -17.97
CA LEU A 38 10.51 4.18 -17.21
C LEU A 38 10.49 4.84 -15.82
N SER A 39 11.61 4.82 -15.10
CA SER A 39 11.73 5.44 -13.78
C SER A 39 11.43 6.94 -13.82
N ASP A 40 12.04 7.66 -14.78
CA ASP A 40 11.87 9.11 -14.90
C ASP A 40 10.44 9.51 -15.32
N LYS A 41 9.82 8.73 -16.22
CA LYS A 41 8.41 8.91 -16.60
C LYS A 41 7.46 8.67 -15.44
N LEU A 42 7.65 7.58 -14.69
CA LEU A 42 6.82 7.27 -13.52
C LEU A 42 6.95 8.34 -12.43
N LYS A 43 8.17 8.84 -12.17
CA LYS A 43 8.39 9.98 -11.23
C LYS A 43 7.65 11.23 -11.68
N THR A 44 7.71 11.54 -12.98
CA THR A 44 7.01 12.70 -13.53
C THR A 44 5.49 12.55 -13.43
N ILE A 45 4.98 11.34 -13.70
CA ILE A 45 3.56 11.02 -13.57
C ILE A 45 3.11 11.12 -12.11
N LYS A 46 3.94 10.65 -11.16
CA LYS A 46 3.65 10.73 -9.72
C LYS A 46 3.37 12.16 -9.27
N ASN A 47 4.10 13.15 -9.79
CA ASN A 47 3.89 14.56 -9.44
C ASN A 47 2.51 15.10 -9.83
N VAL A 48 1.78 14.43 -10.73
CA VAL A 48 0.44 14.86 -11.17
C VAL A 48 -0.68 13.94 -10.68
N LEU A 49 -0.35 12.91 -9.89
CA LEU A 49 -1.33 11.92 -9.44
C LEU A 49 -2.36 12.50 -8.49
N ASP A 50 -1.99 13.46 -7.63
CA ASP A 50 -2.93 14.07 -6.69
C ASP A 50 -4.09 14.80 -7.43
N ASP A 51 -3.77 15.61 -8.43
CA ASP A 51 -4.79 16.28 -9.25
C ASP A 51 -5.61 15.26 -10.05
N ALA A 52 -4.93 14.27 -10.65
CA ALA A 52 -5.57 13.25 -11.45
C ALA A 52 -6.54 12.40 -10.62
N GLU A 53 -6.15 11.91 -9.43
CA GLU A 53 -7.02 11.16 -8.52
C GLU A 53 -8.22 12.02 -8.06
N SER A 54 -8.01 13.31 -7.77
CA SER A 54 -9.09 14.23 -7.42
C SER A 54 -10.12 14.39 -8.55
N ARG A 55 -9.63 14.63 -9.77
CA ARG A 55 -10.46 14.84 -10.95
C ARG A 55 -11.14 13.56 -11.42
N GLY A 56 -10.49 12.41 -11.28
CA GLY A 56 -11.00 11.09 -11.65
C GLY A 56 -12.29 10.68 -10.92
N VAL A 57 -12.63 11.33 -9.81
CA VAL A 57 -13.93 11.14 -9.13
C VAL A 57 -15.08 11.65 -10.01
N LYS A 58 -14.88 12.77 -10.71
CA LYS A 58 -15.93 13.46 -11.49
C LYS A 58 -15.76 13.27 -13.00
N GLU A 59 -14.53 13.21 -13.48
CA GLU A 59 -14.18 13.14 -14.90
C GLU A 59 -13.95 11.69 -15.33
N LYS A 60 -14.89 11.12 -16.11
CA LYS A 60 -14.80 9.73 -16.58
C LYS A 60 -13.55 9.47 -17.43
N SER A 61 -13.10 10.45 -18.22
CA SER A 61 -11.89 10.35 -19.03
C SER A 61 -10.64 10.25 -18.18
N VAL A 62 -10.50 11.10 -17.15
CA VAL A 62 -9.42 11.04 -16.17
C VAL A 62 -9.45 9.72 -15.38
N LYS A 63 -10.63 9.24 -15.00
CA LYS A 63 -10.78 7.92 -14.37
C LYS A 63 -10.27 6.78 -15.26
N GLY A 64 -10.56 6.85 -16.57
CA GLY A 64 -10.04 5.91 -17.55
C GLY A 64 -8.51 5.95 -17.66
N TRP A 65 -7.94 7.15 -17.65
CA TRP A 65 -6.49 7.37 -17.66
C TRP A 65 -5.82 6.78 -16.40
N LEU A 66 -6.37 7.04 -15.21
CA LEU A 66 -5.88 6.46 -13.94
C LEU A 66 -5.94 4.93 -13.95
N LYS A 67 -7.03 4.35 -14.46
CA LYS A 67 -7.16 2.89 -14.55
C LYS A 67 -6.14 2.28 -15.50
N LYS A 68 -5.86 2.96 -16.62
CA LYS A 68 -4.83 2.54 -17.57
C LYS A 68 -3.45 2.55 -16.91
N LEU A 69 -3.11 3.62 -16.18
CA LEU A 69 -1.87 3.73 -15.43
C LEU A 69 -1.74 2.66 -14.34
N GLU A 70 -2.79 2.44 -13.55
CA GLU A 70 -2.84 1.39 -12.53
C GLU A 70 -2.57 0.00 -13.14
N ASN A 71 -3.24 -0.34 -14.24
CA ASN A 71 -3.05 -1.63 -14.91
C ASN A 71 -1.62 -1.78 -15.46
N THR A 72 -1.04 -0.72 -16.04
CA THR A 72 0.34 -0.74 -16.54
C THR A 72 1.35 -0.87 -15.40
N ALA A 73 1.09 -0.26 -14.24
CA ALA A 73 1.93 -0.40 -13.06
C ALA A 73 1.90 -1.85 -12.53
N TYR A 74 0.75 -2.50 -12.47
CA TYR A 74 0.66 -3.92 -12.10
C TYR A 74 1.39 -4.85 -13.07
N GLU A 75 1.20 -4.66 -14.38
CA GLU A 75 1.92 -5.43 -15.39
C GLU A 75 3.44 -5.26 -15.24
N MET A 76 3.88 -4.06 -14.89
CA MET A 76 5.29 -3.81 -14.60
C MET A 76 5.76 -4.54 -13.34
N ASP A 77 5.03 -4.46 -12.23
CA ASP A 77 5.35 -5.15 -10.97
C ASP A 77 5.50 -6.67 -11.19
N ASP A 78 4.58 -7.28 -11.96
CA ASP A 78 4.63 -8.69 -12.35
C ASP A 78 5.92 -9.04 -13.13
N ILE A 79 6.34 -8.16 -14.06
CA ILE A 79 7.58 -8.35 -14.83
C ILE A 79 8.80 -8.22 -13.92
N LEU A 80 8.79 -7.29 -12.96
CA LEU A 80 9.88 -7.14 -11.99
C LEU A 80 9.97 -8.35 -11.05
N ASP A 81 8.85 -8.98 -10.69
CA ASP A 81 8.82 -10.24 -9.94
C ASP A 81 9.41 -11.40 -10.73
N GLU A 82 9.01 -11.56 -12.00
CA GLU A 82 9.57 -12.58 -12.89
C GLU A 82 11.09 -12.40 -13.04
N TRP A 83 11.55 -11.15 -13.19
CA TRP A 83 12.96 -10.81 -13.25
C TRP A 83 13.70 -11.19 -11.95
N ASN A 84 13.17 -10.79 -10.80
CA ASN A 84 13.78 -11.08 -9.49
C ASN A 84 13.86 -12.59 -9.24
N TYR A 85 12.82 -13.33 -9.61
CA TYR A 85 12.83 -14.79 -9.53
C TYR A 85 13.96 -15.40 -10.38
N GLU A 86 14.17 -14.90 -11.61
CA GLU A 86 15.26 -15.37 -12.46
C GLU A 86 16.66 -15.06 -11.90
N LEU A 87 16.83 -13.88 -11.29
CA LEU A 87 18.06 -13.49 -10.61
C LEU A 87 18.40 -14.50 -9.49
N LEU A 88 17.46 -14.72 -8.58
CA LEU A 88 17.62 -15.63 -7.44
C LEU A 88 17.83 -17.08 -7.89
N LYS A 89 17.14 -17.52 -8.95
CA LYS A 89 17.34 -18.84 -9.55
C LYS A 89 18.78 -19.02 -10.05
N ARG A 90 19.40 -17.99 -10.62
CA ARG A 90 20.80 -18.08 -11.07
C ARG A 90 21.79 -18.15 -9.92
N GLU A 91 21.58 -17.38 -8.85
CA GLU A 91 22.44 -17.44 -7.66
C GLU A 91 22.42 -18.82 -7.01
N THR A 92 21.22 -19.39 -6.86
CA THR A 92 21.03 -20.73 -6.30
C THR A 92 21.60 -21.82 -7.21
N GLU A 93 21.41 -21.74 -8.53
CA GLU A 93 22.01 -22.68 -9.49
C GLU A 93 23.54 -22.54 -9.58
N ALA A 94 24.09 -21.33 -9.48
CA ALA A 94 25.54 -21.09 -9.46
C ALA A 94 26.19 -21.61 -8.17
N SER A 95 25.51 -21.40 -7.03
CA SER A 95 25.94 -21.92 -5.72
C SER A 95 25.85 -23.45 -5.65
N ALA A 96 24.85 -24.07 -6.28
CA ALA A 96 24.74 -25.52 -6.40
C ALA A 96 25.84 -26.12 -7.31
N LYS A 97 26.16 -25.46 -8.44
CA LYS A 97 27.20 -25.92 -9.40
C LYS A 97 28.63 -25.75 -8.86
N SER A 98 28.85 -24.85 -7.90
CA SER A 98 30.13 -24.70 -7.19
C SER A 98 30.55 -25.97 -6.41
N LYS A 99 29.59 -26.81 -6.00
CA LYS A 99 29.84 -28.05 -5.24
C LYS A 99 30.12 -29.28 -6.11
N GLN A 100 30.07 -29.18 -7.44
CA GLN A 100 30.24 -30.32 -8.34
C GLN A 100 31.23 -30.01 -9.46
N LYS A 101 32.52 -29.82 -9.10
CA LYS A 101 33.61 -29.82 -10.08
C LYS A 101 33.94 -31.25 -10.49
N ILE A 102 33.26 -31.80 -11.51
CA ILE A 102 33.85 -32.84 -12.37
C ILE A 102 33.46 -32.58 -13.83
N GLY A 103 34.46 -32.13 -14.59
CA GLY A 103 34.66 -32.36 -16.02
C GLY A 103 33.48 -32.17 -17.00
N CYS A 104 33.42 -31.00 -17.64
CA CYS A 104 33.07 -30.96 -19.07
C CYS A 104 33.68 -29.72 -19.75
N SER A 105 34.33 -29.96 -20.89
CA SER A 105 34.93 -28.97 -21.81
C SER A 105 33.87 -27.99 -22.36
N PRO A 106 34.21 -26.80 -22.89
CA PRO A 106 33.28 -25.69 -23.09
C PRO A 106 32.33 -25.96 -24.27
N CYS A 107 31.25 -26.68 -24.00
CA CYS A 107 30.23 -26.95 -24.99
C CYS A 107 29.31 -25.72 -25.13
N LEU A 108 29.16 -25.22 -26.35
CA LEU A 108 28.33 -24.06 -26.73
C LEU A 108 26.81 -24.24 -26.46
N CYS A 109 26.40 -25.36 -25.87
CA CYS A 109 25.02 -25.68 -25.50
C CYS A 109 24.51 -24.88 -24.29
N PHE A 110 25.39 -24.35 -23.43
CA PHE A 110 25.00 -23.68 -22.18
C PHE A 110 24.59 -22.20 -22.33
N LYS A 111 24.70 -21.63 -23.54
CA LYS A 111 24.26 -20.25 -23.80
C LYS A 111 22.79 -20.13 -24.22
N LYS A 112 22.12 -21.23 -24.62
CA LYS A 112 20.78 -21.12 -25.25
C LYS A 112 19.63 -20.95 -24.25
N VAL A 113 19.69 -21.58 -23.07
CA VAL A 113 18.61 -21.51 -22.06
C VAL A 113 18.57 -20.13 -21.39
N SER A 114 19.71 -19.44 -21.26
CA SER A 114 19.76 -18.09 -20.70
C SER A 114 19.37 -16.99 -21.68
N ILE A 115 19.47 -17.20 -23.00
CA ILE A 115 19.17 -16.18 -24.03
C ILE A 115 17.66 -16.08 -24.34
N GLY A 116 16.94 -17.22 -24.35
CA GLY A 116 15.51 -17.23 -24.67
C GLY A 116 14.66 -16.46 -23.66
N VAL A 117 14.95 -16.67 -22.37
CA VAL A 117 14.26 -16.01 -21.26
C VAL A 117 14.58 -14.52 -21.21
N ARG A 118 15.87 -14.14 -21.40
CA ARG A 118 16.31 -12.72 -21.52
C ARG A 118 15.61 -11.93 -22.62
N ARG A 119 15.28 -12.58 -23.74
CA ARG A 119 14.56 -11.94 -24.85
C ARG A 119 13.08 -11.75 -24.54
N ASP A 120 12.50 -12.63 -23.73
CA ASP A 120 11.09 -12.53 -23.35
C ASP A 120 10.87 -11.37 -22.36
N THR A 121 11.72 -11.25 -21.34
CA THR A 121 11.67 -10.14 -20.38
C THR A 121 11.92 -8.79 -21.05
N GLY A 122 12.89 -8.71 -21.97
CA GLY A 122 13.14 -7.48 -22.73
C GLY A 122 11.92 -7.03 -23.55
N LYS A 123 11.24 -7.95 -24.22
CA LYS A 123 10.00 -7.64 -24.97
C LYS A 123 8.85 -7.19 -24.07
N LYS A 124 8.73 -7.78 -22.88
CA LYS A 124 7.73 -7.39 -21.88
C LYS A 124 7.98 -5.96 -21.37
N ILE A 125 9.24 -5.62 -21.09
CA ILE A 125 9.65 -4.25 -20.72
C ILE A 125 9.35 -3.26 -21.85
N GLU A 126 9.70 -3.61 -23.09
CA GLU A 126 9.41 -2.78 -24.27
C GLU A 126 7.89 -2.54 -24.44
N SER A 127 7.07 -3.56 -24.20
CA SER A 127 5.60 -3.45 -24.20
C SER A 127 5.09 -2.49 -23.11
N VAL A 128 5.57 -2.63 -21.86
CA VAL A 128 5.19 -1.72 -20.76
C VAL A 128 5.65 -0.29 -21.04
N LYS A 129 6.85 -0.11 -21.58
CA LYS A 129 7.36 1.18 -22.00
C LYS A 129 6.46 1.85 -23.03
N ALA A 130 6.04 1.14 -24.07
CA ALA A 130 5.13 1.69 -25.07
C ALA A 130 3.78 2.12 -24.46
N LYS A 131 3.24 1.35 -23.50
CA LYS A 131 2.01 1.73 -22.78
C LYS A 131 2.22 2.97 -21.91
N LEU A 132 3.34 3.03 -21.18
CA LEU A 132 3.68 4.16 -20.32
C LEU A 132 3.92 5.43 -21.14
N ASP A 133 4.56 5.33 -22.30
CA ASP A 133 4.76 6.45 -23.23
C ASP A 133 3.44 7.07 -23.65
N GLN A 134 2.46 6.23 -23.96
CA GLN A 134 1.13 6.70 -24.30
C GLN A 134 0.44 7.39 -23.11
N ILE A 135 0.52 6.82 -21.91
CA ILE A 135 -0.03 7.42 -20.68
C ILE A 135 0.65 8.77 -20.39
N PHE A 136 1.96 8.83 -20.56
CA PHE A 136 2.77 10.02 -20.35
C PHE A 136 2.40 11.14 -21.32
N GLN A 137 2.13 10.84 -22.59
CA GLN A 137 1.65 11.83 -23.55
C GLN A 137 0.22 12.28 -23.26
N GLU A 138 -0.66 11.35 -22.88
CA GLU A 138 -2.05 11.65 -22.52
C GLU A 138 -2.14 12.63 -21.34
N LYS A 139 -1.17 12.61 -20.40
CA LYS A 139 -1.14 13.51 -19.25
C LYS A 139 -1.16 15.00 -19.66
N ASP A 140 -0.51 15.35 -20.77
CA ASP A 140 -0.38 16.73 -21.24
C ASP A 140 -1.70 17.24 -21.84
N VAL A 141 -2.55 16.33 -22.33
CA VAL A 141 -3.90 16.65 -22.82
C VAL A 141 -4.80 17.09 -21.67
N TYR A 142 -4.69 16.42 -20.52
CA TYR A 142 -5.51 16.72 -19.35
C TYR A 142 -5.05 17.94 -18.55
N LYS A 143 -3.83 18.44 -18.81
CA LYS A 143 -3.22 19.61 -18.15
C LYS A 143 -3.32 19.52 -16.62
N PHE A 144 -2.91 18.38 -16.08
CA PHE A 144 -2.90 18.19 -14.62
C PHE A 144 -2.00 19.22 -13.95
N ASP A 145 -2.42 19.72 -12.79
CA ASP A 145 -1.61 20.65 -11.99
C ASP A 145 -0.64 19.88 -11.10
N PRO A 146 0.69 19.95 -11.30
CA PRO A 146 1.65 19.29 -10.42
C PRO A 146 1.75 19.93 -9.03
N ASN A 147 1.21 21.14 -8.84
CA ASN A 147 1.15 21.83 -7.55
C ASN A 147 -0.21 21.68 -6.88
N SER A 148 -1.13 20.88 -7.45
CA SER A 148 -2.41 20.61 -6.81
C SER A 148 -2.11 19.94 -5.48
N GLN A 149 -2.39 20.66 -4.39
CA GLN A 149 -2.47 20.04 -3.09
C GLN A 149 -3.69 19.13 -3.06
N PRO A 150 -3.64 17.99 -2.35
CA PRO A 150 -4.83 17.22 -2.08
C PRO A 150 -5.89 18.18 -1.54
N ARG A 151 -6.96 18.41 -2.33
CA ARG A 151 -8.02 19.34 -1.95
C ARG A 151 -8.44 18.97 -0.53
N ALA A 152 -8.56 19.97 0.35
CA ALA A 152 -9.17 19.77 1.67
C ALA A 152 -10.61 19.19 1.57
N ASP A 153 -11.20 19.24 0.37
CA ASP A 153 -12.47 18.60 0.00
C ASP A 153 -12.37 17.08 -0.25
N PHE A 154 -11.17 16.49 -0.24
CA PHE A 154 -11.05 15.06 0.05
C PHE A 154 -11.51 14.88 1.48
N VAL A 155 -12.80 14.63 1.64
CA VAL A 155 -13.37 14.07 2.85
C VAL A 155 -12.48 12.88 3.20
N LYS A 156 -11.60 13.08 4.18
CA LYS A 156 -10.76 12.06 4.80
C LYS A 156 -11.60 10.79 4.84
N PRO A 157 -11.23 9.64 4.26
CA PRO A 157 -12.09 8.47 4.26
C PRO A 157 -12.55 8.21 5.69
N GLN A 158 -13.82 8.49 6.01
CA GLN A 158 -14.32 8.40 7.37
C GLN A 158 -14.93 7.02 7.55
N SER A 159 -14.43 6.27 8.52
CA SER A 159 -15.18 5.15 9.07
C SER A 159 -15.97 5.64 10.28
N ILE A 160 -17.24 5.26 10.35
CA ILE A 160 -18.07 5.47 11.54
C ILE A 160 -18.20 4.16 12.30
N SER A 161 -18.43 4.24 13.60
CA SER A 161 -18.65 3.07 14.46
C SER A 161 -20.01 2.40 14.22
N MET A 162 -20.98 3.11 13.64
CA MET A 162 -22.36 2.63 13.48
C MET A 162 -22.49 1.57 12.37
N ILE A 163 -23.24 0.50 12.66
CA ILE A 163 -23.60 -0.52 11.69
C ILE A 163 -24.89 -0.08 10.98
N ASP A 164 -24.75 0.59 9.84
CA ASP A 164 -25.89 1.11 9.07
C ASP A 164 -26.51 0.08 8.11
N LYS A 165 -25.88 -1.09 7.94
CA LYS A 165 -26.27 -2.11 6.95
C LYS A 165 -26.36 -3.49 7.55
N LYS A 166 -27.29 -4.28 7.02
CA LYS A 166 -27.49 -5.69 7.38
C LYS A 166 -26.26 -6.50 6.97
N VAL A 167 -25.54 -7.07 7.94
CA VAL A 167 -24.37 -7.90 7.68
C VAL A 167 -24.79 -9.34 7.40
N TYR A 168 -24.36 -9.86 6.25
CA TYR A 168 -24.62 -11.23 5.79
C TYR A 168 -23.35 -12.07 5.89
N GLY A 169 -23.52 -13.37 6.14
CA GLY A 169 -22.44 -14.33 6.33
C GLY A 169 -22.43 -14.92 7.75
N SER A 170 -22.48 -16.25 7.84
CA SER A 170 -22.28 -16.99 9.10
C SER A 170 -20.86 -16.83 9.62
N ASP A 171 -19.91 -16.78 8.71
CA ASP A 171 -18.48 -16.89 9.04
C ASP A 171 -17.99 -15.64 9.75
N ILE A 172 -18.41 -14.45 9.30
CA ILE A 172 -18.07 -13.19 9.98
C ILE A 172 -18.66 -13.12 11.39
N LYS A 173 -19.86 -13.67 11.61
CA LYS A 173 -20.49 -13.73 12.94
C LYS A 173 -19.78 -14.70 13.87
N MET A 174 -19.42 -15.88 13.36
CA MET A 174 -18.64 -16.87 14.10
C MET A 174 -17.26 -16.30 14.46
N LYS A 175 -16.59 -15.64 13.50
CA LYS A 175 -15.29 -15.01 13.73
C LYS A 175 -15.37 -13.89 14.75
N LYS A 176 -16.41 -13.06 14.69
CA LYS A 176 -16.69 -12.03 15.70
C LYS A 176 -16.79 -12.66 17.09
N ASN A 177 -17.59 -13.71 17.26
CA ASN A 177 -17.75 -14.37 18.56
C ASN A 177 -16.43 -14.98 19.09
N GLU A 178 -15.64 -15.62 18.21
CA GLU A 178 -14.32 -16.18 18.56
C GLU A 178 -13.34 -15.09 19.03
N ILE A 179 -13.36 -13.92 18.37
CA ILE A 179 -12.49 -12.80 18.74
C ILE A 179 -12.92 -12.20 20.07
N VAL A 180 -14.22 -11.91 20.24
CA VAL A 180 -14.72 -11.29 21.48
C VAL A 180 -14.46 -12.21 22.68
N SER A 181 -14.67 -13.52 22.55
CA SER A 181 -14.40 -14.45 23.64
C SER A 181 -12.92 -14.46 24.04
N LYS A 182 -12.00 -14.43 23.07
CA LYS A 182 -10.56 -14.31 23.35
C LYS A 182 -10.23 -13.00 24.07
N LEU A 183 -10.80 -11.88 23.62
CA LEU A 183 -10.55 -10.57 24.22
C LEU A 183 -11.03 -10.49 25.68
N MET A 184 -12.10 -11.21 26.02
CA MET A 184 -12.67 -11.23 27.38
C MET A 184 -11.95 -12.18 28.35
N LEU A 185 -11.33 -13.24 27.84
CA LEU A 185 -10.69 -14.27 28.66
C LEU A 185 -9.26 -13.91 29.08
N ASP A 186 -8.58 -13.09 28.30
CA ASP A 186 -7.15 -12.87 28.50
C ASP A 186 -6.88 -11.82 29.59
N ALA A 187 -6.01 -12.16 30.53
CA ALA A 187 -5.73 -11.35 31.72
C ALA A 187 -4.65 -10.29 31.49
N ALA A 188 -4.16 -10.15 30.25
CA ALA A 188 -3.17 -9.17 29.88
C ALA A 188 -3.70 -7.73 30.07
N ASN A 189 -2.86 -6.85 30.61
CA ASN A 189 -3.19 -5.43 30.82
C ASN A 189 -3.46 -4.68 29.50
N ILE A 190 -2.86 -5.12 28.38
CA ILE A 190 -3.06 -4.56 27.03
C ILE A 190 -3.14 -5.71 26.04
N GLN A 191 -4.18 -5.72 25.22
CA GLN A 191 -4.37 -6.70 24.15
C GLN A 191 -4.48 -5.97 22.81
N ILE A 192 -3.75 -6.44 21.79
CA ILE A 192 -3.74 -5.85 20.45
C ILE A 192 -4.25 -6.89 19.45
N LEU A 193 -5.30 -6.53 18.71
CA LEU A 193 -5.87 -7.34 17.64
C LEU A 193 -5.58 -6.68 16.30
N SER A 194 -4.97 -7.43 15.38
CA SER A 194 -4.77 -6.99 14.00
C SER A 194 -5.74 -7.71 13.06
N ILE A 195 -6.48 -6.95 12.23
CA ILE A 195 -7.37 -7.47 11.18
C ILE A 195 -6.76 -7.12 9.82
N VAL A 196 -6.15 -8.11 9.17
CA VAL A 196 -5.43 -7.93 7.90
C VAL A 196 -6.15 -8.64 6.75
N GLY A 197 -6.07 -8.07 5.56
CA GLY A 197 -6.65 -8.64 4.34
C GLY A 197 -6.75 -7.62 3.21
N THR A 198 -7.06 -8.08 2.01
CA THR A 198 -7.23 -7.21 0.82
C THR A 198 -8.41 -6.23 0.98
N GLY A 199 -8.41 -5.17 0.18
CA GLY A 199 -9.48 -4.17 0.16
C GLY A 199 -10.85 -4.80 -0.14
N GLY A 200 -11.91 -4.31 0.51
CA GLY A 200 -13.29 -4.79 0.27
C GLY A 200 -13.71 -6.07 1.00
N LEU A 201 -12.82 -6.76 1.72
CA LEU A 201 -13.15 -8.00 2.46
C LEU A 201 -14.01 -7.82 3.73
N GLY A 202 -14.45 -6.60 4.05
CA GLY A 202 -15.28 -6.36 5.24
C GLY A 202 -14.51 -6.28 6.56
N LYS A 203 -13.20 -5.97 6.53
CA LYS A 203 -12.37 -5.78 7.75
C LYS A 203 -12.98 -4.77 8.71
N THR A 204 -13.31 -3.58 8.20
CA THR A 204 -13.97 -2.51 8.97
C THR A 204 -15.34 -2.97 9.48
N THR A 205 -16.09 -3.77 8.71
CA THR A 205 -17.37 -4.35 9.14
C THR A 205 -17.19 -5.31 10.31
N LEU A 206 -16.17 -6.16 10.28
CA LEU A 206 -15.85 -7.04 11.42
C LEU A 206 -15.45 -6.22 12.65
N ALA A 207 -14.64 -5.18 12.48
CA ALA A 207 -14.26 -4.28 13.57
C ALA A 207 -15.48 -3.56 14.18
N GLN A 208 -16.41 -3.06 13.36
CA GLN A 208 -17.68 -2.48 13.82
C GLN A 208 -18.52 -3.50 14.60
N LEU A 209 -18.59 -4.75 14.16
CA LEU A 209 -19.33 -5.81 14.87
C LEU A 209 -18.72 -6.13 16.24
N ILE A 210 -17.39 -6.14 16.35
CA ILE A 210 -16.68 -6.35 17.62
C ILE A 210 -16.90 -5.14 18.54
N PHE A 211 -16.73 -3.93 18.01
CA PHE A 211 -16.87 -2.68 18.76
C PHE A 211 -18.26 -2.51 19.40
N ASN A 212 -19.30 -2.88 18.65
CA ASN A 212 -20.69 -2.83 19.11
C ASN A 212 -21.14 -4.11 19.83
N ASP A 213 -20.24 -5.05 20.15
CA ASP A 213 -20.62 -6.26 20.88
C ASP A 213 -21.08 -5.91 22.31
N PRO A 214 -22.20 -6.48 22.79
CA PRO A 214 -22.71 -6.21 24.14
C PRO A 214 -21.77 -6.62 25.27
N GLN A 215 -20.81 -7.52 25.03
CA GLN A 215 -19.83 -7.91 26.06
C GLN A 215 -18.89 -6.76 26.43
N PHE A 216 -18.64 -5.83 25.50
CA PHE A 216 -18.08 -4.53 25.83
C PHE A 216 -19.22 -3.65 26.33
N GLY A 217 -19.61 -3.84 27.59
CA GLY A 217 -20.72 -3.13 28.24
C GLY A 217 -20.41 -1.67 28.59
N GLU A 218 -21.24 -1.06 29.45
CA GLU A 218 -21.11 0.35 29.87
C GLU A 218 -19.81 0.65 30.62
N ASP A 219 -19.21 -0.35 31.26
CA ASP A 219 -17.92 -0.21 31.98
C ASP A 219 -16.71 -0.02 31.03
N TRP A 220 -16.91 -0.20 29.73
CA TRP A 220 -15.87 -0.02 28.72
C TRP A 220 -15.98 1.34 28.07
N LEU A 221 -14.89 2.10 28.14
CA LEU A 221 -14.72 3.29 27.32
C LEU A 221 -14.46 2.85 25.86
N LYS A 222 -15.42 3.11 24.97
CA LYS A 222 -15.34 2.74 23.56
C LYS A 222 -14.88 3.93 22.72
N ILE A 223 -13.78 3.76 22.00
CA ILE A 223 -13.17 4.82 21.18
C ILE A 223 -13.02 4.32 19.75
N TRP A 224 -13.55 5.07 18.78
CA TRP A 224 -13.44 4.76 17.36
C TRP A 224 -12.74 5.90 16.63
N VAL A 225 -11.56 5.64 16.06
CA VAL A 225 -10.78 6.67 15.36
C VAL A 225 -10.39 6.21 13.98
N CYS A 226 -10.71 7.04 12.99
CA CYS A 226 -10.30 6.80 11.62
C CYS A 226 -8.96 7.48 11.33
N VAL A 227 -7.93 6.65 11.12
CA VAL A 227 -6.61 7.09 10.68
C VAL A 227 -6.50 6.85 9.17
N SER A 228 -6.14 7.88 8.43
CA SER A 228 -5.88 7.82 6.99
C SER A 228 -4.68 8.69 6.66
N ASP A 229 -4.14 8.51 5.47
CA ASP A 229 -3.08 9.38 4.96
C ASP A 229 -3.62 10.80 4.65
N PRO A 230 -2.85 11.86 4.97
CA PRO A 230 -1.57 11.82 5.68
C PRO A 230 -1.73 11.55 7.20
N PHE A 231 -0.84 10.73 7.77
CA PHE A 231 -0.78 10.51 9.21
C PHE A 231 -0.21 11.73 9.93
N VAL A 232 -1.04 12.36 10.77
CA VAL A 232 -0.63 13.50 11.61
C VAL A 232 -0.97 13.19 13.07
N GLU A 233 0.06 12.96 13.88
CA GLU A 233 -0.06 12.53 15.28
C GLU A 233 -0.98 13.44 16.10
N ALA A 234 -0.83 14.76 15.98
CA ALA A 234 -1.63 15.74 16.70
C ALA A 234 -3.11 15.74 16.30
N VAL A 235 -3.44 15.26 15.10
CA VAL A 235 -4.83 15.09 14.62
C VAL A 235 -5.39 13.80 15.21
N VAL A 236 -4.64 12.70 15.14
CA VAL A 236 -5.07 11.40 15.68
C VAL A 236 -5.30 11.49 17.19
N ALA A 237 -4.36 12.06 17.95
CA ALA A 237 -4.51 12.24 19.39
C ALA A 237 -5.77 13.05 19.75
N ARG A 238 -6.11 14.06 18.93
CA ARG A 238 -7.32 14.88 19.12
C ARG A 238 -8.59 14.13 18.79
N ASP A 239 -8.60 13.36 17.70
CA ASP A 239 -9.74 12.54 17.30
C ASP A 239 -10.08 11.51 18.40
N ILE A 240 -9.06 10.93 19.05
CA ILE A 240 -9.25 10.04 20.20
C ILE A 240 -9.90 10.80 21.37
N VAL A 241 -9.34 11.95 21.77
CA VAL A 241 -9.88 12.75 22.89
C VAL A 241 -11.33 13.18 22.62
N ASN A 242 -11.62 13.63 21.41
CA ASN A 242 -12.96 14.02 20.99
C ASN A 242 -13.95 12.83 21.04
N SER A 243 -13.50 11.62 20.71
CA SER A 243 -14.33 10.41 20.81
C SER A 243 -14.70 10.04 22.25
N VAL A 244 -13.94 10.51 23.26
CA VAL A 244 -14.22 10.26 24.69
C VAL A 244 -15.22 11.29 25.27
N GLY A 245 -15.52 12.37 24.55
CA GLY A 245 -16.55 13.35 24.93
C GLY A 245 -16.06 14.46 25.88
N GLU A 246 -14.75 14.59 26.11
CA GLU A 246 -14.18 15.67 26.92
C GLU A 246 -13.86 16.89 26.04
N LYS A 247 -14.54 18.02 26.32
CA LYS A 247 -14.39 19.38 25.76
C LYS A 247 -13.33 19.54 24.64
N THR A 248 -13.84 19.91 23.48
CA THR A 248 -13.11 20.22 22.23
C THR A 248 -11.82 20.99 22.48
N ILE A 249 -10.71 20.45 21.96
CA ILE A 249 -9.42 21.15 21.90
C ILE A 249 -9.46 22.09 20.68
N PRO A 250 -9.28 23.41 20.85
CA PRO A 250 -9.22 24.35 19.72
C PRO A 250 -7.98 24.15 18.83
N PRO A 251 -7.99 24.71 17.60
CA PRO A 251 -6.89 24.58 16.63
C PRO A 251 -5.69 25.53 16.90
N ASP A 252 -4.63 25.11 17.61
CA ASP A 252 -3.42 25.91 17.89
C ASP A 252 -2.12 25.11 18.27
N ALA A 253 -0.95 25.74 18.14
CA ALA A 253 0.38 25.11 17.93
C ALA A 253 1.06 24.37 19.12
N ASN A 254 0.43 24.26 20.29
CA ASN A 254 0.92 23.45 21.45
C ASN A 254 0.10 22.17 21.66
N GLN A 255 -0.44 21.63 20.58
CA GLN A 255 -1.56 20.69 20.56
C GLN A 255 -1.27 19.26 20.98
N LEU A 256 -0.09 18.73 20.65
CA LEU A 256 0.18 17.31 20.85
C LEU A 256 0.30 16.97 22.34
N GLU A 257 1.10 17.74 23.08
CA GLU A 257 1.31 17.52 24.52
C GLU A 257 0.01 17.69 25.30
N LEU A 258 -0.78 18.72 24.99
CA LEU A 258 -2.10 18.93 25.59
C LEU A 258 -3.09 17.81 25.23
N ALA A 259 -3.09 17.33 23.98
CA ALA A 259 -3.94 16.22 23.56
C ALA A 259 -3.54 14.90 24.25
N LEU A 260 -2.23 14.63 24.40
CA LEU A 260 -1.73 13.46 25.10
C LEU A 260 -2.02 13.52 26.60
N GLN A 261 -1.91 14.70 27.22
CA GLN A 261 -2.27 14.89 28.62
C GLN A 261 -3.76 14.60 28.84
N LYS A 262 -4.63 15.22 28.03
CA LYS A 262 -6.08 14.96 28.10
C LYS A 262 -6.40 13.49 27.85
N LEU A 263 -5.81 12.89 26.81
CA LEU A 263 -6.00 11.47 26.53
C LEU A 263 -5.67 10.60 27.73
N ARG A 264 -4.52 10.86 28.39
CA ARG A 264 -4.09 10.15 29.58
C ARG A 264 -5.11 10.28 30.71
N GLU A 265 -5.60 11.49 30.96
CA GLU A 265 -6.65 11.77 31.97
C GLU A 265 -7.95 11.02 31.62
N SER A 266 -8.36 11.04 30.34
CA SER A 266 -9.62 10.45 29.89
C SER A 266 -9.64 8.92 29.99
N VAL A 267 -8.51 8.23 29.81
CA VAL A 267 -8.41 6.75 29.84
C VAL A 267 -7.87 6.18 31.15
N SER A 268 -7.28 7.02 32.01
CA SER A 268 -6.65 6.57 33.25
C SER A 268 -7.64 5.83 34.17
N GLY A 269 -7.28 4.61 34.56
CA GLY A 269 -8.09 3.77 35.45
C GLY A 269 -9.35 3.17 34.82
N LYS A 270 -9.58 3.35 33.52
CA LYS A 270 -10.74 2.80 32.80
C LYS A 270 -10.32 1.60 31.95
N LYS A 271 -11.25 0.66 31.77
CA LYS A 271 -11.15 -0.34 30.70
C LYS A 271 -11.58 0.34 29.41
N PHE A 272 -10.81 0.20 28.34
CA PHE A 272 -11.15 0.82 27.07
C PHE A 272 -10.95 -0.12 25.89
N LEU A 273 -11.79 0.05 24.88
CA LEU A 273 -11.67 -0.58 23.56
C LEU A 273 -11.42 0.53 22.55
N LEU A 274 -10.23 0.53 21.96
CA LEU A 274 -9.82 1.47 20.92
C LEU A 274 -9.79 0.73 19.59
N VAL A 275 -10.51 1.25 18.60
CA VAL A 275 -10.50 0.78 17.21
C VAL A 275 -10.02 1.88 16.28
#